data_AF-H2AQ74-F1
#
_entry.id   AF-H2AQ74-F1
#
_cell.length_a   1.000
_cell.length_b   1.000
_cell.length_c   1.000
_cell.angle_alpha   90.00
_cell.angle_beta   90.00
_cell.angle_gamma   90.00
#
_symmetry.space_group_name_H-M   'P 1'
#
loop_
_entity.id
_entity.type
_entity.pdbx_description
1 polymer ?
#
loop_
_entity_poly.entity_id
_entity_poly.type
_entity_poly.pdbx_seq_one_letter_code
_entity_poly.pdbx_strand_id
1 'polypeptide(L)'
;MSSVSVQTIHEKVLKPFQKHRQLSIRESELLILELLELLCDTALEDELSLKYIARFLTPETYSDLVEERNINNRCGYPLCTKSPERSRIKTNNAKIENFLLENNPYAYLSMYCNKFHFRCSQFYQLQLSDEALFTRVGIHLIVDTIPKQGEENTVTLFEELLRERATNEDIKSLISSLKKLGLQGHEGDANKENEDEILEQELSKWLGEINIVENENPDVLGDLTRED
;
A
#
# COMPACT_ATOMS: atom_id res chain seq x y z
N MET A 1 1.66 7.43 11.43
CA MET A 1 2.71 6.97 10.49
C MET A 1 2.74 7.98 9.38
N SER A 2 3.88 8.64 9.15
CA SER A 2 4.04 9.72 8.17
C SER A 2 3.99 9.15 6.76
N SER A 3 2.84 9.29 6.09
CA SER A 3 2.68 9.06 4.66
C SER A 3 3.11 10.31 3.88
N VAL A 4 3.73 10.12 2.71
CA VAL A 4 4.16 11.21 1.83
C VAL A 4 3.25 11.28 0.62
N SER A 5 2.62 12.45 0.46
CA SER A 5 1.83 12.83 -0.71
C SER A 5 2.67 13.64 -1.71
N VAL A 6 2.20 13.75 -2.96
CA VAL A 6 2.82 14.59 -3.99
C VAL A 6 2.99 16.05 -3.52
N GLN A 7 2.03 16.58 -2.77
CA GLN A 7 2.08 17.94 -2.22
C GLN A 7 3.27 18.11 -1.26
N THR A 8 3.54 17.10 -0.44
CA THR A 8 4.69 17.10 0.49
C THR A 8 6.01 17.14 -0.28
N ILE A 9 6.11 16.42 -1.40
CA ILE A 9 7.29 16.43 -2.28
C ILE A 9 7.47 17.81 -2.92
N HIS A 10 6.38 18.45 -3.35
CA HIS A 10 6.43 19.80 -3.92
C HIS A 10 6.97 20.82 -2.91
N GLU A 11 6.46 20.78 -1.68
CA GLU A 11 6.83 21.74 -0.63
C GLU A 11 8.25 21.55 -0.11
N LYS A 12 8.67 20.30 0.11
CA LYS A 12 9.97 20.00 0.72
C LYS A 12 11.10 19.90 -0.30
N VAL A 13 10.88 19.25 -1.43
CA VAL A 13 11.94 18.92 -2.39
C VAL A 13 12.00 19.92 -3.54
N LEU A 14 10.87 20.26 -4.16
CA LEU A 14 10.87 21.01 -5.43
C LEU A 14 10.87 22.53 -5.27
N LYS A 15 10.39 23.07 -4.15
CA LYS A 15 10.26 24.52 -3.90
C LYS A 15 11.53 25.34 -4.21
N PRO A 16 12.76 24.90 -3.91
CA PRO A 16 13.97 25.67 -4.19
C PRO A 16 14.30 25.81 -5.69
N PHE A 17 13.87 24.86 -6.52
CA PHE A 17 14.34 24.69 -7.89
C PHE A 17 13.46 25.36 -8.96
N GLN A 18 12.46 26.15 -8.55
CA GLN A 18 11.44 26.71 -9.47
C GLN A 18 11.93 27.87 -10.37
N LYS A 19 13.18 28.33 -10.22
CA LYS A 19 13.68 29.54 -10.87
C LYS A 19 14.08 29.36 -12.33
N HIS A 20 14.48 28.16 -12.73
CA HIS A 20 15.05 27.88 -14.05
C HIS A 20 14.44 26.63 -14.67
N ARG A 21 14.37 26.58 -16.00
CA ARG A 21 13.76 25.46 -16.74
C ARG A 21 14.65 24.21 -16.81
N GLN A 22 15.96 24.38 -16.66
CA GLN A 22 16.92 23.29 -16.68
C GLN A 22 17.71 23.29 -15.38
N LEU A 23 17.85 22.13 -14.78
CA LEU A 23 18.67 21.93 -13.58
C LEU A 23 20.14 21.83 -13.98
N SER A 24 21.02 22.42 -13.17
CA SER A 24 22.44 22.08 -13.19
C SER A 24 22.65 20.67 -12.63
N ILE A 25 23.81 20.08 -12.93
CA ILE A 25 24.20 18.76 -12.38
C ILE A 25 24.09 18.77 -10.85
N ARG A 26 24.63 19.80 -10.19
CA ARG A 26 24.60 19.94 -8.73
C ARG A 26 23.18 20.04 -8.18
N GLU A 27 22.30 20.80 -8.83
CA GLU A 27 20.91 20.91 -8.40
C GLU A 27 20.16 19.59 -8.58
N SER A 28 20.47 18.84 -9.64
CA SER A 28 19.88 17.52 -9.87
C SER A 28 20.31 16.49 -8.81
N GLU A 29 21.58 16.49 -8.42
CA GLU A 29 22.10 15.63 -7.34
C GLU A 29 21.45 15.97 -6.00
N LEU A 30 21.35 17.28 -5.66
CA LEU A 30 20.69 17.73 -4.44
C LEU A 30 19.21 17.33 -4.42
N LEU A 31 18.50 17.46 -5.55
CA LEU A 31 17.10 17.06 -5.65
C LEU A 31 16.94 15.56 -5.37
N ILE A 32 17.78 14.72 -5.96
CA ILE A 32 17.75 13.25 -5.73
C ILE A 32 18.02 12.93 -4.26
N LEU A 33 19.02 13.56 -3.65
CA LEU A 33 19.35 13.34 -2.24
C LEU A 33 18.19 13.70 -1.30
N GLU A 34 17.58 14.87 -1.48
CA GLU A 34 16.42 15.32 -0.70
C GLU A 34 15.21 14.38 -0.90
N LEU A 35 15.04 13.84 -2.12
CA LEU A 35 14.00 12.86 -2.42
C LEU A 35 14.26 11.52 -1.71
N LEU A 36 15.50 11.03 -1.74
CA LEU A 36 15.89 9.78 -1.08
C LEU A 36 15.76 9.88 0.44
N GLU A 37 16.20 11.00 1.04
CA GLU A 37 16.07 11.26 2.48
C GLU A 37 14.60 11.30 2.91
N LEU A 38 13.72 11.89 2.09
CA LEU A 38 12.29 11.87 2.37
C LEU A 38 11.72 10.44 2.33
N LEU A 39 12.09 9.65 1.32
CA LEU A 39 11.52 8.34 1.04
C LEU A 39 12.21 7.18 1.80
N CYS A 40 13.36 7.37 2.42
CA CYS A 40 14.03 6.30 3.16
C CYS A 40 13.28 5.94 4.45
N ASP A 41 12.66 6.93 5.10
CA ASP A 41 11.99 6.78 6.39
C ASP A 41 10.47 6.80 6.34
N THR A 42 9.90 7.23 5.21
CA THR A 42 8.45 7.35 5.04
C THR A 42 7.95 6.35 4.00
N ALA A 43 6.64 6.12 3.97
CA ALA A 43 6.01 5.40 2.88
C ALA A 43 5.17 6.38 2.06
N LEU A 44 5.03 6.10 0.77
CA LEU A 44 4.11 6.84 -0.08
C LEU A 44 2.67 6.53 0.30
N GLU A 45 1.81 7.54 0.23
CA GLU A 45 0.38 7.39 0.52
C GLU A 45 -0.34 6.61 -0.58
N ASP A 46 -0.04 6.95 -1.83
CA ASP A 46 -0.82 6.50 -2.99
C ASP A 46 0.04 5.99 -4.15
N GLU A 47 -0.55 5.11 -4.94
CA GLU A 47 -0.02 4.63 -6.23
C GLU A 47 0.30 5.79 -7.20
N LEU A 48 -0.51 6.86 -7.17
CA LEU A 48 -0.28 8.07 -7.96
C LEU A 48 1.03 8.77 -7.57
N SER A 49 1.36 8.79 -6.27
CA SER A 49 2.61 9.37 -5.78
C SER A 49 3.81 8.55 -6.23
N LEU A 50 3.68 7.21 -6.28
CA LEU A 50 4.73 6.32 -6.80
C LEU A 50 4.99 6.52 -8.29
N LYS A 51 3.92 6.68 -9.08
CA LYS A 51 4.02 7.01 -10.51
C LYS A 51 4.64 8.39 -10.72
N TYR A 52 4.29 9.35 -9.87
CA TYR A 52 4.84 10.70 -9.93
C TYR A 52 6.36 10.72 -9.73
N ILE A 53 6.86 10.02 -8.71
CA ILE A 53 8.31 10.02 -8.42
C ILE A 53 9.15 9.31 -9.49
N ALA A 54 8.55 8.45 -10.33
CA ALA A 54 9.25 7.78 -11.42
C ALA A 54 9.94 8.76 -12.37
N ARG A 55 9.38 9.98 -12.50
CA ARG A 55 9.93 11.06 -13.33
C ARG A 55 11.27 11.58 -12.83
N PHE A 56 11.61 11.35 -11.56
CA PHE A 56 12.85 11.81 -10.93
C PHE A 56 13.87 10.68 -10.75
N LEU A 57 13.47 9.42 -10.97
CA LEU A 57 14.29 8.26 -10.70
C LEU A 57 14.90 7.67 -11.98
N THR A 58 16.06 7.06 -11.79
CA THR A 58 16.73 6.12 -12.68
C THR A 58 16.76 4.74 -12.02
N PRO A 59 16.99 3.64 -12.75
CA PRO A 59 17.13 2.32 -12.15
C PRO A 59 18.19 2.24 -11.05
N GLU A 60 19.30 2.98 -11.20
CA GLU A 60 20.38 3.08 -10.20
C GLU A 60 19.89 3.78 -8.93
N THR A 61 19.37 5.01 -9.05
CA THR A 61 18.85 5.76 -7.89
C THR A 61 17.70 5.05 -7.16
N TYR A 62 16.90 4.25 -7.88
CA TYR A 62 15.88 3.41 -7.26
C TYR A 62 16.48 2.23 -6.50
N SER A 63 17.57 1.65 -7.00
CA SER A 63 18.32 0.62 -6.26
C SER A 63 18.88 1.20 -4.96
N ASP A 64 19.46 2.40 -5.02
CA ASP A 64 19.97 3.10 -3.84
C ASP A 64 18.84 3.37 -2.83
N LEU A 65 17.67 3.81 -3.30
CA LEU A 65 16.48 3.98 -2.46
C LEU A 65 16.09 2.68 -1.74
N VAL A 66 16.10 1.56 -2.45
CA VAL A 66 15.80 0.24 -1.86
C VAL A 66 16.82 -0.10 -0.78
N GLU A 67 18.11 0.15 -1.02
CA GLU A 67 19.16 -0.09 -0.03
C GLU A 67 19.00 0.80 1.21
N GLU A 68 18.81 2.11 1.05
CA GLU A 68 18.61 3.06 2.16
C GLU A 68 17.37 2.71 3.00
N ARG A 69 16.27 2.33 2.35
CA ARG A 69 15.07 1.84 3.06
C ARG A 69 15.36 0.58 3.87
N ASN A 70 16.14 -0.34 3.32
CA ASN A 70 16.51 -1.56 4.03
C ASN A 70 17.44 -1.28 5.23
N ILE A 71 18.34 -0.29 5.11
CA ILE A 71 19.15 0.19 6.24
C ILE A 71 18.25 0.69 7.38
N ASN A 72 17.15 1.37 7.03
CA ASN A 72 16.13 1.84 7.98
C ASN A 72 15.10 0.77 8.38
N ASN A 73 15.38 -0.51 8.11
CA ASN A 73 14.51 -1.67 8.40
C ASN A 73 13.10 -1.55 7.77
N ARG A 74 13.01 -0.98 6.57
CA ARG A 74 11.78 -0.88 5.77
C ARG A 74 11.89 -1.71 4.52
N CYS A 75 10.75 -2.25 4.08
CA CYS A 75 10.64 -2.95 2.81
C CYS A 75 11.04 -2.01 1.67
N GLY A 76 11.84 -2.52 0.73
CA GLY A 76 12.34 -1.76 -0.42
C GLY A 76 11.25 -1.15 -1.30
N TYR A 77 10.04 -1.73 -1.31
CA TYR A 77 8.92 -1.15 -2.06
C TYR A 77 8.40 0.14 -1.39
N PRO A 78 8.43 1.32 -2.06
CA PRO A 78 8.14 2.61 -1.43
C PRO A 78 6.71 2.78 -0.87
N LEU A 79 5.73 2.04 -1.38
CA LEU A 79 4.36 2.03 -0.85
C LEU A 79 4.23 1.21 0.44
N CYS A 80 5.21 0.39 0.78
CA CYS A 80 5.13 -0.50 1.92
C CYS A 80 5.66 0.16 3.20
N THR A 81 4.88 0.08 4.27
CA THR A 81 5.28 0.51 5.62
C THR A 81 5.92 -0.61 6.45
N LYS A 82 5.87 -1.86 5.99
CA LYS A 82 6.37 -3.04 6.72
C LYS A 82 7.89 -3.14 6.63
N SER A 83 8.48 -3.89 7.55
CA SER A 83 9.90 -4.27 7.51
C SER A 83 10.14 -5.47 6.59
N PRO A 84 11.38 -5.68 6.12
CA PRO A 84 11.76 -6.92 5.44
C PRO A 84 11.53 -8.13 6.33
N GLU A 85 11.19 -9.27 5.73
CA GLU A 85 10.86 -10.50 6.49
C GLU A 85 12.09 -11.07 7.22
N ARG A 86 13.27 -10.92 6.61
CA ARG A 86 14.53 -11.37 7.18
C ARG A 86 15.46 -10.18 7.33
N SER A 87 16.13 -10.08 8.47
CA SER A 87 17.24 -9.14 8.62
C SER A 87 18.41 -9.56 7.72
N ARG A 88 18.95 -8.63 6.95
CA ARG A 88 20.14 -8.86 6.12
C ARG A 88 21.31 -9.28 7.01
N ILE A 89 21.93 -10.43 6.69
CA ILE A 89 23.10 -10.94 7.42
C ILE A 89 24.29 -10.08 7.01
N LYS A 90 24.61 -9.05 7.81
CA LYS A 90 25.81 -8.24 7.59
C LYS A 90 27.04 -9.08 7.90
N THR A 91 27.76 -9.48 6.84
CA THR A 91 29.02 -10.22 6.97
C THR A 91 30.15 -9.28 6.58
N ASN A 92 31.31 -9.36 7.24
CA ASN A 92 32.49 -8.53 6.92
C ASN A 92 33.12 -8.81 5.54
N ASN A 93 32.48 -9.65 4.71
CA ASN A 93 32.99 -10.09 3.43
C ASN A 93 31.89 -9.97 2.37
N ALA A 94 31.90 -8.86 1.64
CA ALA A 94 30.93 -8.55 0.59
C ALA A 94 30.84 -9.64 -0.48
N LYS A 95 31.92 -10.40 -0.73
CA LYS A 95 31.90 -11.52 -1.69
C LYS A 95 30.98 -12.65 -1.24
N ILE A 96 30.98 -12.97 0.05
CA ILE A 96 30.10 -14.01 0.63
C ILE A 96 28.66 -13.52 0.60
N GLU A 97 28.45 -12.24 0.89
CA GLU A 97 27.13 -11.64 0.87
C GLU A 97 26.51 -11.64 -0.54
N ASN A 98 27.26 -11.22 -1.56
CA ASN A 98 26.81 -11.25 -2.95
C ASN A 98 26.57 -12.68 -3.43
N PHE A 99 27.43 -13.63 -3.04
CA PHE A 99 27.24 -15.05 -3.35
C PHE A 99 25.94 -15.61 -2.75
N LEU A 100 25.61 -15.23 -1.51
CA LEU A 100 24.36 -15.62 -0.86
C LEU A 100 23.14 -14.95 -1.49
N LEU A 101 23.29 -13.74 -2.04
CA LEU A 101 22.23 -13.03 -2.73
C LEU A 101 21.90 -13.68 -4.08
N GLU A 102 22.91 -14.06 -4.86
CA GLU A 102 22.73 -14.62 -6.20
C GLU A 102 22.22 -16.07 -6.17
N ASN A 103 22.70 -16.88 -5.21
CA ASN A 103 22.43 -18.32 -5.19
C ASN A 103 21.25 -18.72 -4.30
N ASN A 104 20.65 -17.79 -3.56
CA ASN A 104 19.53 -18.08 -2.68
C ASN A 104 18.20 -17.62 -3.30
N PRO A 105 17.26 -18.52 -3.60
CA PRO A 105 15.94 -18.13 -4.12
C PRO A 105 15.14 -17.26 -3.13
N TYR A 106 15.51 -17.23 -1.85
CA TYR A 106 14.89 -16.42 -0.79
C TYR A 106 15.67 -15.14 -0.46
N ALA A 107 16.69 -14.79 -1.25
CA ALA A 107 17.50 -13.59 -1.07
C ALA A 107 16.67 -12.31 -0.97
N TYR A 108 15.58 -12.21 -1.74
CA TYR A 108 14.67 -11.06 -1.75
C TYR A 108 14.01 -10.80 -0.38
N LEU A 109 13.87 -11.80 0.51
CA LEU A 109 13.28 -11.61 1.84
C LEU A 109 14.14 -10.74 2.76
N SER A 110 15.43 -10.56 2.40
CA SER A 110 16.31 -9.63 3.11
C SER A 110 16.08 -8.16 2.77
N MET A 111 15.36 -7.89 1.66
CA MET A 111 15.09 -6.54 1.15
C MET A 111 13.59 -6.20 1.09
N TYR A 112 12.73 -7.22 1.10
CA TYR A 112 11.30 -7.06 0.91
C TYR A 112 10.54 -7.88 1.93
N CYS A 113 9.34 -7.44 2.30
CA CYS A 113 8.50 -8.17 3.26
C CYS A 113 7.87 -9.43 2.65
N ASN A 114 7.73 -9.52 1.32
CA ASN A 114 7.17 -10.67 0.65
C ASN A 114 7.63 -10.74 -0.82
N LYS A 115 7.33 -11.86 -1.48
CA LYS A 115 7.63 -12.07 -2.91
C LYS A 115 6.83 -11.14 -3.82
N PHE A 116 5.66 -10.70 -3.38
CA PHE A 116 4.79 -9.82 -4.15
C PHE A 116 5.43 -8.43 -4.33
N HIS A 117 5.85 -7.77 -3.25
CA HIS A 117 6.55 -6.49 -3.29
C HIS A 117 7.90 -6.57 -3.99
N PHE A 118 8.60 -7.71 -3.91
CA PHE A 118 9.77 -7.94 -4.74
C PHE A 118 9.44 -7.84 -6.24
N ARG A 119 8.33 -8.46 -6.68
CA ARG A 119 7.87 -8.37 -8.07
C ARG A 119 7.36 -6.98 -8.43
N CYS A 120 6.60 -6.31 -7.57
CA CYS A 120 6.16 -4.93 -7.80
C CYS A 120 7.36 -3.98 -7.96
N SER A 121 8.35 -4.10 -7.07
CA SER A 121 9.56 -3.28 -7.10
C SER A 121 10.41 -3.54 -8.35
N GLN A 122 10.62 -4.81 -8.72
CA GLN A 122 11.34 -5.17 -9.95
C GLN A 122 10.60 -4.68 -11.20
N PHE A 123 9.27 -4.83 -11.23
CA PHE A 123 8.44 -4.37 -12.35
C PHE A 123 8.48 -2.86 -12.51
N TYR A 124 8.47 -2.12 -11.39
CA TYR A 124 8.62 -0.67 -11.38
C TYR A 124 10.00 -0.23 -11.87
N GLN A 125 11.08 -0.85 -11.36
CA GLN A 125 12.46 -0.49 -11.70
C GLN A 125 12.74 -0.62 -13.21
N LEU A 126 12.23 -1.67 -13.86
CA LEU A 126 12.43 -1.92 -15.29
C LEU A 126 11.79 -0.89 -16.22
N GLN A 127 10.85 -0.07 -15.71
CA GLN A 127 10.18 0.97 -16.49
C GLN A 127 10.83 2.35 -16.30
N LEU A 128 11.81 2.48 -15.40
CA LEU A 128 12.49 3.75 -15.16
C LEU A 128 13.45 4.07 -16.31
N SER A 129 13.55 5.36 -16.66
CA SER A 129 14.48 5.83 -17.68
C SER A 129 15.91 5.86 -17.14
N ASP A 130 16.86 5.35 -17.93
CA ASP A 130 18.31 5.47 -17.67
C ASP A 130 18.85 6.89 -17.92
N GLU A 131 18.02 7.78 -18.48
CA GLU A 131 18.40 9.15 -18.76
C GLU A 131 18.65 9.92 -17.46
N ALA A 132 19.80 10.59 -17.36
CA ALA A 132 20.18 11.37 -16.19
C ALA A 132 19.17 12.50 -15.89
N LEU A 133 19.04 12.88 -14.62
CA LEU A 133 18.00 13.81 -14.20
C LEU A 133 18.16 15.21 -14.81
N PHE A 134 19.38 15.72 -14.94
CA PHE A 134 19.66 17.08 -15.43
C PHE A 134 19.34 17.29 -16.92
N THR A 135 19.21 16.23 -17.71
CA THR A 135 18.83 16.32 -19.14
C THR A 135 17.32 16.41 -19.32
N ARG A 136 16.54 15.99 -18.32
CA ARG A 136 15.07 16.06 -18.31
C ARG A 136 14.62 17.51 -18.05
N VAL A 137 14.35 18.26 -19.11
CA VAL A 137 14.00 19.69 -19.02
C VAL A 137 12.59 19.87 -18.42
N GLY A 138 12.47 20.70 -17.38
CA GLY A 138 11.18 21.15 -16.84
C GLY A 138 10.46 20.18 -15.89
N ILE A 139 11.01 18.99 -15.61
CA ILE A 139 10.34 17.99 -14.75
C ILE A 139 10.16 18.43 -13.29
N HIS A 140 10.99 19.35 -12.82
CA HIS A 140 10.97 19.86 -11.44
C HIS A 140 10.04 21.07 -11.29
N LEU A 141 9.52 21.63 -12.38
CA LEU A 141 8.64 22.80 -12.34
C LEU A 141 7.23 22.39 -11.95
N ILE A 142 6.69 23.03 -10.90
CA ILE A 142 5.38 22.66 -10.34
C ILE A 142 4.26 22.84 -11.38
N VAL A 143 4.36 23.88 -12.22
CA VAL A 143 3.39 24.19 -13.28
C VAL A 143 3.35 23.10 -14.37
N ASP A 144 4.50 22.50 -14.71
CA ASP A 144 4.61 21.42 -15.70
C ASP A 144 4.38 20.03 -15.09
N THR A 145 4.24 19.94 -13.76
CA THR A 145 3.90 18.70 -13.04
C THR A 145 2.42 18.47 -12.81
N ILE A 146 1.56 19.46 -13.09
CA ILE A 146 0.12 19.22 -13.23
C ILE A 146 -0.05 18.43 -14.53
N PRO A 147 -0.52 17.17 -14.49
CA PRO A 147 -0.66 16.37 -15.69
C PRO A 147 -1.59 17.10 -16.65
N LYS A 148 -1.04 17.58 -17.77
CA LYS A 148 -1.85 17.94 -18.93
C LYS A 148 -2.54 16.65 -19.35
N GLN A 149 -3.87 16.67 -19.44
CA GLN A 149 -4.63 15.52 -19.93
C GLN A 149 -4.02 15.06 -21.26
N GLY A 150 -3.39 13.88 -21.27
CA GLY A 150 -2.84 13.26 -22.48
C GLY A 150 -1.31 13.27 -22.64
N GLU A 151 -0.51 13.77 -21.69
CA GLU A 151 0.93 13.48 -21.71
C GLU A 151 1.19 12.09 -21.11
N GLU A 152 1.21 11.10 -22.00
CA GLU A 152 1.70 9.75 -21.75
C GLU A 152 3.18 9.81 -21.34
N ASN A 153 3.45 9.66 -20.04
CA ASN A 153 4.55 8.80 -19.62
C ASN A 153 4.38 8.32 -18.17
N THR A 154 4.35 7.02 -17.85
CA THR A 154 4.03 5.74 -18.57
C THR A 154 4.38 4.54 -17.66
N VAL A 155 4.43 4.73 -16.33
CA VAL A 155 4.76 3.63 -15.43
C VAL A 155 3.47 2.96 -14.99
N THR A 156 3.32 1.71 -15.40
CA THR A 156 2.26 0.81 -14.95
C THR A 156 2.72 0.12 -13.66
N LEU A 157 1.83 -0.01 -12.68
CA LEU A 157 2.14 -0.78 -11.49
C LEU A 157 1.77 -2.25 -11.70
N PHE A 158 2.49 -3.15 -11.05
CA PHE A 158 2.24 -4.58 -11.20
C PHE A 158 0.87 -4.97 -10.62
N GLU A 159 0.51 -4.39 -9.48
CA GLU A 159 -0.79 -4.52 -8.84
C GLU A 159 -1.95 -4.02 -9.71
N GLU A 160 -1.73 -3.01 -10.57
CA GLU A 160 -2.74 -2.54 -11.52
C GLU A 160 -3.01 -3.60 -12.60
N LEU A 161 -1.96 -4.15 -13.20
CA LEU A 161 -2.09 -5.21 -14.20
C LEU A 161 -2.77 -6.47 -13.63
N LEU A 162 -2.52 -6.78 -12.37
CA LEU A 162 -3.20 -7.88 -11.70
C LEU A 162 -4.68 -7.59 -11.46
N ARG A 163 -5.05 -6.35 -11.16
CA ARG A 163 -6.46 -5.94 -11.04
C ARG A 163 -7.18 -5.95 -12.39
N GLU A 164 -6.50 -5.54 -13.47
CA GLU A 164 -7.07 -5.57 -14.82
C GLU A 164 -7.25 -6.99 -15.36
N ARG A 165 -6.32 -7.89 -15.02
CA ARG A 165 -6.38 -9.31 -15.41
C ARG A 165 -7.31 -10.14 -14.53
N ALA A 166 -7.66 -9.64 -13.34
CA ALA A 166 -8.60 -10.33 -12.47
C ALA A 166 -9.93 -10.54 -13.18
N THR A 167 -10.36 -11.79 -13.29
CA THR A 167 -11.61 -12.10 -13.99
C THR A 167 -12.80 -11.67 -13.15
N ASN A 168 -13.94 -11.44 -13.80
CA ASN A 168 -15.19 -11.19 -13.09
C ASN A 168 -15.54 -12.33 -12.09
N GLU A 169 -15.03 -13.54 -12.31
CA GLU A 169 -15.21 -14.67 -11.40
C GLU A 169 -14.36 -14.56 -10.14
N ASP A 170 -13.11 -14.09 -10.26
CA ASP A 170 -12.25 -13.80 -9.12
C ASP A 170 -12.87 -12.72 -8.23
N ILE A 171 -13.40 -11.65 -8.83
CA ILE A 171 -14.10 -10.57 -8.13
C ILE A 171 -15.36 -11.11 -7.43
N LYS A 172 -16.15 -11.95 -8.11
CA LYS A 172 -17.33 -12.60 -7.51
C LYS A 172 -16.96 -13.52 -6.35
N SER A 173 -15.82 -14.22 -6.43
CA SER A 173 -15.31 -15.09 -5.36
C SER A 173 -14.84 -14.30 -4.13
N LEU A 174 -14.27 -13.10 -4.34
CA LEU A 174 -13.92 -12.18 -3.27
C LEU A 174 -15.18 -11.60 -2.61
N ILE A 175 -16.17 -11.19 -3.40
CA ILE A 175 -17.47 -10.70 -2.90
C ILE A 175 -18.18 -11.79 -2.11
N SER A 176 -18.19 -13.04 -2.60
CA SER A 176 -18.81 -14.15 -1.87
C SER A 176 -18.04 -14.50 -0.59
N SER A 177 -16.71 -14.43 -0.62
CA SER A 177 -15.87 -14.58 0.58
C SER A 177 -16.09 -13.47 1.60
N LEU A 178 -16.24 -12.22 1.16
CA LEU A 178 -16.58 -11.07 2.02
C LEU A 178 -18.00 -11.16 2.59
N LYS A 179 -18.97 -11.59 1.77
CA LYS A 179 -20.35 -11.88 2.21
C LYS A 179 -20.37 -13.00 3.25
N LYS A 180 -19.50 -14.00 3.09
CA LYS A 180 -19.33 -15.10 4.06
C LYS A 180 -18.59 -14.68 5.33
N LEU A 181 -17.77 -13.63 5.28
CA LEU A 181 -17.06 -13.04 6.43
C LEU A 181 -17.90 -11.98 7.19
N GLY A 182 -19.15 -11.74 6.81
CA GLY A 182 -20.13 -11.07 7.66
C GLY A 182 -20.16 -9.53 7.57
N LEU A 183 -19.67 -8.91 6.50
CA LEU A 183 -19.94 -7.50 6.23
C LEU A 183 -21.32 -7.36 5.55
N GLN A 184 -22.39 -7.50 6.34
CA GLN A 184 -23.72 -7.02 5.95
C GLN A 184 -23.74 -5.50 6.00
N GLY A 185 -23.30 -4.87 4.90
CA GLY A 185 -23.87 -3.59 4.50
C GLY A 185 -25.29 -3.86 4.01
N HIS A 186 -26.25 -3.18 4.63
CA HIS A 186 -27.67 -3.26 4.33
C HIS A 186 -27.96 -2.93 2.86
N GLU A 187 -29.07 -3.49 2.36
CA GLU A 187 -29.70 -3.28 1.04
C GLU A 187 -29.06 -4.08 -0.12
N GLY A 188 -29.71 -5.00 -0.81
CA GLY A 188 -31.09 -5.50 -0.81
C GLY A 188 -31.30 -6.11 -2.20
N ASP A 189 -31.75 -7.37 -2.30
CA ASP A 189 -32.73 -7.76 -3.34
C ASP A 189 -33.35 -9.14 -3.11
N ALA A 190 -34.68 -9.10 -2.98
CA ALA A 190 -35.67 -10.01 -3.57
C ALA A 190 -35.53 -11.53 -3.44
N ASN A 191 -35.57 -12.08 -2.23
CA ASN A 191 -36.08 -13.46 -2.02
C ASN A 191 -36.54 -13.77 -0.57
N LYS A 192 -36.99 -12.76 0.18
CA LYS A 192 -37.34 -12.88 1.61
C LYS A 192 -38.81 -13.19 1.91
N GLU A 193 -39.70 -13.26 0.92
CA GLU A 193 -41.13 -13.45 1.20
C GLU A 193 -41.45 -14.81 1.84
N ASN A 194 -40.60 -15.85 1.64
CA ASN A 194 -40.85 -17.17 2.21
C ASN A 194 -40.23 -17.40 3.59
N GLU A 195 -39.19 -16.65 4.01
CA GLU A 195 -38.54 -16.88 5.31
C GLU A 195 -39.23 -16.12 6.44
N ASP A 196 -39.78 -14.93 6.16
CA ASP A 196 -40.41 -14.08 7.18
C ASP A 196 -41.77 -14.68 7.65
N GLU A 197 -42.56 -15.30 6.77
CA GLU A 197 -43.80 -16.02 7.17
C GLU A 197 -43.51 -17.26 8.03
N ILE A 198 -42.39 -17.96 7.78
CA ILE A 198 -41.98 -19.12 8.56
C ILE A 198 -41.51 -18.68 9.95
N LEU A 199 -40.74 -17.60 10.02
CA LEU A 199 -40.28 -17.01 11.27
C LEU A 199 -41.44 -16.48 12.13
N GLU A 200 -42.45 -15.82 11.54
CA GLU A 200 -43.63 -15.34 12.29
C GLU A 200 -44.48 -16.47 12.86
N GLN A 201 -44.60 -17.59 12.14
CA GLN A 201 -45.31 -18.79 12.63
C GLN A 201 -44.54 -19.50 13.76
N GLU A 202 -43.21 -19.58 13.66
CA GLU A 202 -42.39 -20.15 14.72
C GLU A 202 -42.34 -19.27 15.98
N LEU A 203 -42.26 -17.94 15.80
CA LEU A 203 -42.32 -16.97 16.91
C LEU A 203 -43.68 -16.99 17.60
N SER A 204 -44.78 -17.10 16.86
CA SER A 204 -46.13 -17.20 17.44
C SER A 204 -46.32 -18.48 18.25
N LYS A 205 -45.68 -19.58 17.83
CA LYS A 205 -45.69 -20.85 18.56
C LYS A 205 -44.85 -20.78 19.84
N TRP A 206 -43.68 -20.15 19.77
CA TRP A 206 -42.82 -19.92 20.94
C TRP A 206 -43.44 -18.99 21.97
N LEU A 207 -44.11 -17.90 21.53
CA LEU A 207 -44.78 -16.96 22.44
C LEU A 207 -45.97 -17.59 23.18
N GLY A 208 -46.60 -18.62 22.61
CA GLY A 208 -47.67 -19.37 23.29
C GLY A 208 -47.18 -20.30 24.40
N GLU A 209 -45.88 -20.63 24.43
CA GLU A 209 -45.27 -21.53 25.43
C GLU A 209 -44.65 -20.78 26.62
N ILE A 210 -44.58 -19.44 26.58
CA ILE A 210 -43.99 -18.62 27.66
C ILE A 210 -45.06 -18.30 28.69
N ASN A 211 -44.95 -18.91 29.88
CA ASN A 211 -45.79 -18.60 31.03
C ASN A 211 -45.10 -17.53 31.89
N ILE A 212 -45.65 -16.31 31.88
CA ILE A 212 -45.09 -15.17 32.64
C ILE A 212 -45.49 -15.35 34.11
N VAL A 213 -44.50 -15.52 34.99
CA VAL A 213 -44.68 -15.53 36.45
C VAL A 213 -44.13 -14.22 36.99
N GLU A 214 -45.00 -13.37 37.54
CA GLU A 214 -44.61 -12.11 38.17
C GLU A 214 -43.94 -12.40 39.52
N ASN A 215 -42.73 -11.92 39.69
CA ASN A 215 -42.02 -12.01 40.96
C ASN A 215 -42.32 -10.75 41.79
N GLU A 216 -43.12 -10.90 42.86
CA GLU A 216 -43.65 -9.76 43.62
C GLU A 216 -42.58 -8.98 44.42
N ASN A 217 -41.34 -9.48 44.52
CA ASN A 217 -40.22 -8.76 45.13
C ASN A 217 -38.93 -8.94 44.31
N PRO A 218 -38.68 -8.09 43.30
CA PRO A 218 -37.43 -8.10 42.56
C PRO A 218 -36.27 -7.51 43.39
N ASP A 219 -35.10 -8.14 43.33
CA ASP A 219 -33.89 -7.63 43.98
C ASP A 219 -33.39 -6.38 43.24
N VAL A 220 -32.97 -5.35 43.99
CA VAL A 220 -32.70 -3.99 43.46
C VAL A 220 -31.45 -3.96 42.56
N LEU A 221 -30.55 -4.93 42.71
CA LEU A 221 -29.31 -5.02 41.95
C LEU A 221 -29.39 -5.92 40.72
N GLY A 222 -30.51 -6.62 40.50
CA GLY A 222 -30.66 -7.57 39.40
C GLY A 222 -29.63 -8.71 39.44
N ASP A 223 -29.49 -9.40 38.32
CA ASP A 223 -28.65 -10.58 38.07
C ASP A 223 -27.14 -10.28 37.91
N LEU A 224 -26.68 -9.12 38.37
CA LEU A 224 -25.25 -8.78 38.42
C LEU A 224 -24.56 -9.44 39.61
N THR A 225 -24.20 -10.71 39.47
CA THR A 225 -23.18 -11.32 40.34
C THR A 225 -21.81 -10.78 39.96
N ARG A 226 -21.18 -10.00 40.84
CA ARG A 226 -19.71 -9.87 40.85
C ARG A 226 -19.16 -11.19 41.34
N GLU A 227 -18.55 -11.97 40.46
CA GLU A 227 -17.75 -13.12 40.85
C GLU A 227 -16.46 -12.60 41.52
N ASP A 228 -16.27 -12.94 42.79
CA ASP A 228 -14.98 -12.97 43.48
C ASP A 228 -14.53 -14.45 43.61
#